data_AF-A0A5N5EHQ5-F1
#
_entry.id   AF-A0A5N5EHQ5-F1
#
_cell.length_a   1.000
_cell.length_b   1.000
_cell.length_c   1.000
_cell.angle_alpha   90.00
_cell.angle_beta   90.00
_cell.angle_gamma   90.00
#
_symmetry.space_group_name_H-M   'P 1'
#
loop_
_entity.id
_entity.type
_entity.pdbx_description
1 polymer ?
#
loop_
_entity_poly.entity_id
_entity_poly.type
_entity_poly.pdbx_seq_one_letter_code
_entity_poly.pdbx_strand_id
1 'polypeptide(L)'
;MWAVLAVGHNLADHVIGQTDHQAGGKAAPSAAEVANSVSPRRGWGACLGHVAQYHLVMAVMLALVWAVLPLQMSFTGLAAGLAVSAVTHAFFDRRWPVRWLLEHVGSKGFAELKAAGMNGMYLTDQALHQTALLVSALLITLV
;
A
#
# COMPACT_ATOMS: atom_id res chain seq x y z
N MET A 1 3.85 -17.58 -1.43
CA MET A 1 2.80 -16.55 -1.55
C MET A 1 3.32 -15.15 -1.22
N TRP A 2 3.74 -14.86 0.02
CA TRP A 2 4.21 -13.51 0.40
C TRP A 2 5.28 -12.93 -0.54
N ALA A 3 6.30 -13.71 -0.91
CA ALA A 3 7.34 -13.24 -1.83
C ALA A 3 6.78 -12.77 -3.20
N VAL A 4 5.75 -13.45 -3.73
CA VAL A 4 5.08 -13.05 -4.97
C VAL A 4 4.39 -11.70 -4.80
N LEU A 5 3.66 -11.56 -3.70
CA LEU A 5 2.97 -10.31 -3.37
C LEU A 5 3.96 -9.17 -3.11
N ALA A 6 5.06 -9.44 -2.39
CA ALA A 6 6.09 -8.47 -2.08
C ALA A 6 6.80 -7.95 -3.33
N VAL A 7 7.16 -8.84 -4.26
CA VAL A 7 7.76 -8.45 -5.55
C VAL A 7 6.74 -7.67 -6.38
N GLY A 8 5.50 -8.16 -6.48
CA GLY A 8 4.43 -7.46 -7.21
C GLY A 8 4.17 -6.06 -6.66
N HIS A 9 4.17 -5.91 -5.34
CA HIS A 9 4.01 -4.63 -4.66
C HIS A 9 5.12 -3.64 -5.02
N ASN A 10 6.39 -4.08 -5.02
CA ASN A 10 7.50 -3.21 -5.39
C ASN A 10 7.42 -2.75 -6.85
N LEU A 11 7.03 -3.65 -7.77
CA LEU A 11 6.82 -3.28 -9.17
C LEU A 11 5.64 -2.32 -9.35
N ALA A 12 4.56 -2.56 -8.61
CA ALA A 12 3.36 -1.76 -8.67
C ALA A 12 3.59 -0.34 -8.11
N ASP A 13 4.19 -0.21 -6.93
CA ASP A 13 4.34 1.10 -6.28
C ASP A 13 5.50 1.92 -6.86
N HIS A 14 6.56 1.28 -7.37
CA HIS A 14 7.81 2.00 -7.69
C HIS A 14 8.21 1.99 -9.15
N VAL A 15 7.56 1.18 -10.01
CA VAL A 15 8.03 1.00 -11.39
C VAL A 15 6.92 1.24 -12.42
N ILE A 16 5.82 0.48 -12.36
CA ILE A 16 4.83 0.45 -13.46
C ILE A 16 3.36 0.63 -13.03
N GLY A 17 3.04 0.47 -11.74
CA GLY A 17 1.65 0.53 -11.24
C GLY A 17 1.24 1.89 -10.67
N GLN A 18 2.19 2.83 -10.52
CA GLN A 18 1.95 4.15 -9.96
C GLN A 18 2.52 5.26 -10.86
N THR A 19 1.74 6.31 -11.04
CA THR A 19 2.14 7.56 -11.70
C THR A 19 2.52 8.64 -10.69
N ASP A 20 3.29 9.64 -11.12
CA ASP A 20 3.63 10.81 -10.28
C ASP A 20 2.39 11.56 -9.76
N HIS A 21 1.34 11.66 -10.60
CA HIS A 21 0.07 12.25 -10.20
C HIS A 21 -0.57 11.49 -9.02
N GLN A 22 -0.53 10.16 -9.05
CA GLN A 22 -1.05 9.34 -7.96
C GLN A 22 -0.17 9.45 -6.72
N ALA A 23 1.15 9.32 -6.87
CA ALA A 23 2.09 9.43 -5.77
C ALA A 23 1.99 10.79 -5.05
N GLY A 24 1.84 11.88 -5.79
CA GLY A 24 1.65 13.23 -5.26
C GLY A 24 0.25 13.48 -4.71
N GLY A 25 -0.78 12.88 -5.32
CA GLY A 25 -2.18 13.19 -5.04
C GLY A 25 -2.91 12.25 -4.07
N LYS A 26 -2.36 11.07 -3.74
CA LYS A 26 -3.08 10.05 -2.95
C LYS A 26 -3.15 10.30 -1.45
N ALA A 27 -2.38 11.24 -0.91
CA ALA A 27 -2.39 11.53 0.52
C ALA A 27 -3.70 12.21 0.97
N ALA A 28 -4.05 12.06 2.25
CA ALA A 28 -5.10 12.89 2.84
C ALA A 28 -4.62 14.34 3.01
N PRO A 29 -5.52 15.33 2.86
CA PRO A 29 -5.20 16.70 3.22
C PRO A 29 -4.84 16.79 4.70
N SER A 30 -3.91 17.68 5.04
CA SER A 30 -3.56 17.99 6.43
C SER A 30 -4.71 18.66 7.17
N ALA A 31 -4.68 18.63 8.51
CA ALA A 31 -5.68 19.32 9.33
C ALA A 31 -5.75 20.83 9.03
N ALA A 32 -4.62 21.46 8.74
CA ALA A 32 -4.56 22.88 8.36
C ALA A 32 -5.22 23.15 7.00
N GLU A 33 -5.02 22.28 6.01
CA GLU A 33 -5.70 22.38 4.72
C GLU A 33 -7.22 22.23 4.87
N VAL A 34 -7.67 21.27 5.68
CA VAL A 34 -9.10 21.08 5.96
C VAL A 34 -9.69 22.31 6.66
N ALA A 35 -8.97 22.90 7.62
CA ALA A 35 -9.36 24.16 8.25
C ALA A 35 -9.47 25.32 7.25
N ASN A 36 -8.66 25.29 6.18
CA ASN A 36 -8.73 26.19 5.03
C ASN A 36 -9.71 25.74 3.94
N SER A 37 -10.77 25.02 4.32
CA SER A 37 -11.87 24.56 3.45
C SER A 37 -11.49 23.57 2.35
N VAL A 38 -10.33 22.91 2.43
CA VAL A 38 -10.03 21.77 1.55
C VAL A 38 -10.90 20.58 1.96
N SER A 39 -11.59 19.98 0.99
CA SER A 39 -12.43 18.81 1.25
C SER A 39 -11.62 17.67 1.90
N PRO A 40 -12.08 17.06 3.01
CA PRO A 40 -11.45 15.87 3.60
C PRO A 40 -11.37 14.69 2.63
N ARG A 41 -12.19 14.69 1.58
CA ARG A 41 -12.18 13.65 0.55
C ARG A 41 -11.13 13.86 -0.55
N ARG A 42 -10.38 14.97 -0.52
CA ARG A 42 -9.33 15.25 -1.51
C ARG A 42 -8.33 14.10 -1.56
N GLY A 43 -7.91 13.75 -2.77
CA GLY A 43 -6.92 12.71 -3.01
C GLY A 43 -7.46 11.28 -3.02
N TRP A 44 -8.73 11.02 -2.70
CA TRP A 44 -9.29 9.66 -2.82
C TRP A 44 -9.31 9.15 -4.25
N GLY A 45 -9.60 10.00 -5.24
CA GLY A 45 -9.56 9.59 -6.65
C GLY A 45 -8.17 9.09 -7.07
N ALA A 46 -7.11 9.82 -6.70
CA ALA A 46 -5.73 9.40 -6.92
C ALA A 46 -5.38 8.11 -6.17
N CYS A 47 -5.80 7.98 -4.90
CA CYS A 47 -5.57 6.78 -4.10
C CYS A 47 -6.28 5.54 -4.64
N LEU A 48 -7.57 5.64 -4.98
CA LEU A 48 -8.34 4.52 -5.53
C LEU A 48 -7.87 4.14 -6.94
N GLY A 49 -7.50 5.13 -7.76
CA GLY A 49 -6.86 4.86 -9.06
C GLY A 49 -5.53 4.12 -8.90
N HIS A 50 -4.72 4.52 -7.91
CA HIS A 50 -3.48 3.81 -7.57
C HIS A 50 -3.76 2.38 -7.13
N VAL A 51 -4.65 2.18 -6.15
CA VAL A 51 -5.00 0.84 -5.65
C VAL A 51 -5.53 -0.05 -6.77
N ALA A 52 -6.31 0.48 -7.71
CA ALA A 52 -6.80 -0.27 -8.86
C ALA A 52 -5.65 -0.73 -9.78
N GLN A 53 -4.75 0.18 -10.18
CA GLN A 53 -3.59 -0.16 -11.03
C GLN A 53 -2.61 -1.10 -10.32
N TYR A 54 -2.39 -0.87 -9.04
CA TYR A 54 -1.62 -1.74 -8.17
C TYR A 54 -2.18 -3.17 -8.21
N HIS A 55 -3.49 -3.36 -8.01
CA HIS A 55 -4.09 -4.69 -8.01
C HIS A 55 -4.09 -5.35 -9.39
N LEU A 56 -4.07 -4.58 -10.49
CA LEU A 56 -3.84 -5.14 -11.83
C LEU A 56 -2.43 -5.74 -11.95
N VAL A 57 -1.39 -5.04 -11.49
CA VAL A 57 -0.01 -5.57 -11.46
C VAL A 57 0.06 -6.81 -10.57
N MET A 58 -0.57 -6.78 -9.38
CA MET A 58 -0.62 -7.92 -8.47
C MET A 58 -1.31 -9.13 -9.09
N ALA A 59 -2.42 -8.93 -9.80
CA ALA A 59 -3.14 -10.01 -10.48
C ALA A 59 -2.29 -10.65 -11.58
N VAL A 60 -1.59 -9.84 -12.39
CA VAL A 60 -0.66 -10.34 -13.41
C VAL A 60 0.48 -11.14 -12.77
N MET A 61 1.12 -10.61 -11.73
CA MET A 61 2.22 -11.31 -11.04
C MET A 61 1.77 -12.63 -10.41
N LEU A 62 0.59 -12.64 -9.78
CA LEU A 62 0.04 -13.86 -9.20
C LEU A 62 -0.30 -14.89 -10.30
N ALA A 63 -0.90 -14.45 -11.41
CA ALA A 63 -1.22 -15.33 -12.53
C ALA A 63 0.03 -15.95 -13.17
N LEU A 64 1.09 -15.16 -13.38
CA LEU A 64 2.36 -15.64 -13.92
C LEU A 64 3.00 -16.70 -13.00
N VAL A 65 3.01 -16.46 -11.69
CA VAL A 65 3.58 -17.44 -10.75
C VAL A 65 2.70 -18.67 -10.60
N TRP A 66 1.38 -18.51 -10.57
CA TRP A 66 0.44 -19.62 -10.51
C TRP A 66 0.51 -20.54 -11.74
N ALA A 67 0.85 -20.00 -12.91
CA ALA A 67 1.03 -20.78 -14.13
C ALA A 67 2.25 -21.72 -14.11
N VAL A 68 3.25 -21.47 -13.25
CA VAL A 68 4.53 -22.22 -13.24
C VAL A 68 4.84 -22.89 -11.92
N LEU A 69 4.22 -22.47 -10.81
CA LEU A 69 4.38 -23.08 -9.49
C LEU A 69 3.09 -23.78 -9.06
N PRO A 70 3.18 -24.92 -8.37
CA PRO A 70 2.01 -25.66 -7.87
C PRO A 70 1.39 -25.00 -6.63
N LEU A 71 0.98 -23.73 -6.74
CA LEU A 71 0.34 -22.97 -5.68
C LEU A 71 -1.13 -23.37 -5.57
N GLN A 72 -1.50 -23.95 -4.43
CA GLN A 72 -2.89 -24.17 -4.07
C GLN A 72 -3.47 -22.88 -3.49
N MET A 73 -4.59 -22.42 -4.02
CA MET A 73 -5.32 -21.26 -3.53
C MET A 73 -6.82 -21.48 -3.74
N SER A 74 -7.62 -21.27 -2.70
CA SER A 74 -9.07 -21.24 -2.85
C SER A 74 -9.52 -19.88 -3.38
N PHE A 75 -10.69 -19.83 -4.02
CA PHE A 75 -11.28 -18.56 -4.42
C PHE A 75 -11.57 -17.65 -3.21
N THR A 76 -12.01 -18.24 -2.10
CA THR A 76 -12.31 -17.52 -0.86
C THR A 76 -11.07 -16.89 -0.26
N GLY A 77 -9.98 -17.65 -0.14
CA GLY A 77 -8.70 -17.15 0.36
C GLY A 77 -8.11 -16.08 -0.54
N LEU A 78 -8.20 -16.26 -1.87
CA LEU A 78 -7.80 -15.25 -2.84
C LEU A 78 -8.56 -13.93 -2.65
N ALA A 79 -9.89 -14.00 -2.61
CA ALA A 79 -10.74 -12.83 -2.42
C ALA A 79 -10.48 -12.14 -1.07
N ALA A 80 -10.36 -12.90 0.02
CA ALA A 80 -10.08 -12.37 1.34
C ALA A 80 -8.71 -11.66 1.41
N GLY A 81 -7.66 -12.30 0.86
CA GLY A 81 -6.33 -11.73 0.85
C GLY A 81 -6.22 -10.45 0.01
N LEU A 82 -6.85 -10.42 -1.17
CA LEU A 82 -6.88 -9.22 -2.02
C LEU A 82 -7.71 -8.10 -1.40
N ALA A 83 -8.81 -8.42 -0.71
CA ALA A 83 -9.61 -7.43 0.01
C ALA A 83 -8.81 -6.77 1.14
N VAL A 84 -8.09 -7.57 1.95
CA VAL A 84 -7.19 -7.04 2.99
C VAL A 84 -6.10 -6.16 2.38
N SER A 85 -5.49 -6.61 1.29
CA SER A 85 -4.48 -5.83 0.56
C SER A 85 -5.06 -4.48 0.12
N ALA A 86 -6.20 -4.46 -0.59
CA ALA A 86 -6.80 -3.23 -1.09
C ALA A 86 -7.18 -2.24 0.02
N VAL A 87 -7.80 -2.72 1.11
CA VAL A 87 -8.24 -1.86 2.21
C VAL A 87 -7.04 -1.27 2.96
N THR A 88 -6.06 -2.10 3.30
CA THR A 88 -4.87 -1.64 4.03
C THR A 88 -4.01 -0.72 3.19
N HIS A 89 -3.85 -1.01 1.89
CA HIS A 89 -3.10 -0.18 0.95
C HIS A 89 -3.73 1.21 0.83
N ALA A 90 -5.03 1.26 0.57
CA ALA A 90 -5.76 2.52 0.48
C ALA A 90 -5.71 3.33 1.79
N PHE A 91 -5.69 2.65 2.94
CA PHE A 91 -5.62 3.28 4.26
C PHE A 91 -4.23 3.86 4.56
N PHE A 92 -3.16 3.09 4.37
CA PHE A 92 -1.79 3.57 4.62
C PHE A 92 -1.37 4.66 3.64
N ASP A 93 -1.80 4.58 2.38
CA ASP A 93 -1.58 5.61 1.36
C ASP A 93 -2.16 6.98 1.70
N ARG A 94 -3.07 7.06 2.69
CA ARG A 94 -3.54 8.34 3.22
C ARG A 94 -2.47 9.05 4.04
N ARG A 95 -1.34 8.39 4.34
CA ARG A 95 -0.13 8.83 5.06
C ARG A 95 -0.31 9.26 6.51
N TRP A 96 -1.48 9.75 6.88
CA TRP A 96 -1.76 10.10 8.27
C TRP A 96 -1.68 8.92 9.24
N PRO A 97 -2.06 7.66 8.89
CA PRO A 97 -1.95 6.56 9.85
C PRO A 97 -0.48 6.22 10.14
N VAL A 98 0.37 6.26 9.11
CA VAL A 98 1.81 6.01 9.19
C VAL A 98 2.48 7.05 10.09
N ARG A 99 2.14 8.33 9.87
CA ARG A 99 2.62 9.45 10.69
C ARG A 99 2.17 9.31 12.13
N TRP A 100 0.88 9.06 12.34
CA TRP A 100 0.31 8.84 13.66
C TRP A 100 1.06 7.74 14.40
N LEU A 101 1.29 6.59 13.75
CA LEU A 101 2.03 5.48 14.34
C LEU A 101 3.43 5.91 14.78
N LEU A 102 4.21 6.52 13.88
CA LEU A 102 5.57 6.98 14.18
C LEU A 102 5.60 7.98 15.34
N GLU A 103 4.63 8.90 15.41
CA GLU A 103 4.54 9.86 16.48
C GLU A 103 4.20 9.22 17.84
N HIS A 104 3.42 8.14 17.85
CA HIS A 104 2.98 7.43 19.07
C HIS A 104 3.99 6.39 19.56
N VAL A 105 4.86 5.88 18.69
CA VAL A 105 5.99 5.00 19.08
C VAL A 105 7.29 5.78 19.36
N GLY A 106 7.20 7.10 19.53
CA GLY A 106 8.35 7.93 19.89
C GLY A 106 9.34 8.23 18.76
N SER A 107 8.94 7.99 17.50
CA SER A 107 9.79 8.11 16.30
C SER A 107 9.50 9.38 15.48
N LYS A 108 9.15 10.50 16.14
CA LYS A 108 8.83 11.78 15.48
C LYS A 108 9.93 12.28 14.55
N GLY A 109 11.19 12.17 14.98
CA GLY A 109 12.33 12.57 14.14
C GLY A 109 12.45 11.74 12.85
N PHE A 110 12.11 10.45 12.91
CA PHE A 110 12.07 9.60 11.71
C PHE A 110 10.91 9.97 10.78
N ALA A 111 9.74 10.36 11.33
CA ALA A 111 8.61 10.85 10.53
C ALA A 111 8.94 12.13 9.73
N GLU A 112 9.86 12.96 10.21
CA GLU A 112 10.31 14.16 9.49
C GLU A 112 11.53 13.92 8.59
N LEU A 113 12.18 12.76 8.68
CA LEU A 113 13.40 12.47 7.94
C LEU A 113 13.16 12.47 6.43
N LYS A 114 13.83 13.38 5.72
CA LYS A 114 13.88 13.49 4.25
C LYS A 114 15.27 13.97 3.78
N ALA A 115 16.31 13.23 4.13
CA ALA A 115 17.70 13.62 3.90
C ALA A 115 18.55 12.41 3.47
N ALA A 116 19.66 12.68 2.75
CA ALA A 116 20.62 11.66 2.32
C ALA A 116 20.00 10.48 1.56
N GLY A 117 18.99 10.73 0.73
CA GLY A 117 18.26 9.70 -0.02
C GLY A 117 17.29 8.85 0.83
N MET A 118 17.13 9.18 2.12
CA MET A 118 16.22 8.49 3.02
C MET A 118 14.96 9.31 3.27
N ASN A 119 13.82 8.64 3.29
CA ASN A 119 12.54 9.22 3.68
C ASN A 119 11.86 8.28 4.69
N GLY A 120 11.76 8.70 5.95
CA GLY A 120 11.28 7.83 7.03
C GLY A 120 9.80 7.48 6.90
N MET A 121 8.96 8.45 6.51
CA MET A 121 7.55 8.19 6.22
C MET A 121 7.38 7.14 5.12
N TYR A 122 8.15 7.25 4.04
CA TYR A 122 8.12 6.29 2.94
C TYR A 122 8.61 4.91 3.39
N LEU A 123 9.73 4.81 4.12
CA LEU A 123 10.23 3.52 4.59
C LEU A 123 9.25 2.82 5.54
N THR A 124 8.61 3.55 6.45
CA THR A 124 7.59 2.99 7.34
C THR A 124 6.34 2.60 6.57
N ASP A 125 5.92 3.41 5.59
CA ASP A 125 4.80 3.08 4.71
C ASP A 125 5.06 1.75 3.97
N GLN A 126 6.24 1.57 3.36
CA GLN A 126 6.62 0.31 2.73
C GLN A 126 6.62 -0.86 3.72
N ALA A 127 7.14 -0.68 4.94
CA ALA A 127 7.17 -1.74 5.95
C ALA A 127 5.76 -2.18 6.40
N LEU A 128 4.82 -1.23 6.54
CA LEU A 128 3.43 -1.51 6.90
C LEU A 128 2.70 -2.24 5.76
N HIS A 129 2.94 -1.85 4.51
CA HIS A 129 2.42 -2.58 3.36
C HIS A 129 2.97 -4.02 3.31
N GLN A 130 4.28 -4.24 3.51
CA GLN A 130 4.84 -5.58 3.56
C GLN A 130 4.24 -6.44 4.68
N THR A 131 3.92 -5.83 5.82
CA THR A 131 3.24 -6.50 6.94
C THR A 131 1.81 -6.87 6.56
N ALA A 132 1.06 -5.99 5.90
CA ALA A 132 -0.28 -6.31 5.40
C ALA A 132 -0.25 -7.41 4.34
N LEU A 133 0.76 -7.42 3.46
CA LEU A 133 0.96 -8.48 2.48
C LEU A 133 1.25 -9.83 3.11
N LEU A 134 1.88 -9.87 4.29
CA LEU A 134 2.04 -11.11 5.05
C LEU A 134 0.67 -11.65 5.46
N VAL A 135 -0.21 -10.78 6.00
CA VAL A 135 -1.59 -11.16 6.35
C VAL A 135 -2.37 -11.63 5.11
N SER A 136 -2.30 -10.89 4.01
CA SER A 136 -2.89 -11.31 2.73
C SER A 136 -2.37 -12.66 2.28
N ALA A 137 -1.06 -12.90 2.34
CA ALA A 137 -0.47 -14.18 1.96
C ALA A 137 -0.98 -15.34 2.82
N LEU A 138 -1.13 -15.13 4.13
CA LEU A 138 -1.71 -16.12 5.03
C LEU A 138 -3.16 -16.44 4.65
N LEU A 139 -3.98 -15.43 4.38
CA LEU A 139 -5.37 -15.63 3.97
C LEU A 139 -5.49 -16.39 2.64
N ILE A 140 -4.68 -16.05 1.64
CA ILE A 140 -4.69 -16.75 0.34
C ILE A 140 -4.26 -18.21 0.49
N THR A 141 -3.39 -18.50 1.46
CA THR A 141 -2.81 -19.84 1.64
C THR A 141 -3.65 -20.74 2.56
N LEU A 142 -4.37 -20.17 3.54
CA LEU A 142 -4.98 -20.92 4.64
C LEU A 142 -6.51 -21.01 4.58
N VAL A 143 -7.17 -20.18 3.76
CA VAL A 143 -8.64 -20.11 3.63
C VAL A 143 -9.05 -20.69 2.28
#